data_AF-A0A8H5LXK2-F1
#
_entry.id   AF-A0A8H5LXK2-F1
#
_cell.length_a   1.000
_cell.length_b   1.000
_cell.length_c   1.000
_cell.angle_alpha   90.00
_cell.angle_beta   90.00
_cell.angle_gamma   90.00
#
_symmetry.space_group_name_H-M   'P 1'
#
loop_
_entity.id
_entity.type
_entity.pdbx_description
1 polymer ?
#
loop_
_entity_poly.entity_id
_entity_poly.type
_entity_poly.pdbx_seq_one_letter_code
_entity_poly.pdbx_strand_id
1 'polypeptide(L)'
;MFFDKILLLLAFLALPAVHSQLLGLPVKRQDAVRNVLDLDFDQFVQQILDDWNVSAGLGVAIVQKKADDTWSIETKGYGIAEGDGSKTFTAMATGLLVSNESLSLSWKTKITSILPDWGLNDSYATSHSIILDLMGHRTGLPHHDLMYEANVSSSDMLTRIKYLKPSAEFREEWHYARFVKDNIFVPLGLNQTTFDSNSAEKSGYLAQGFVRDKVNETENIFGRGIPRVLPIGILISGAGGAVMSVKDAATWLQSLLLLGQNPATGEVVIPSEVVETTVSGLGIVFGIA
;
A
#
# COMPACT_ATOMS: atom_id res chain seq x y z
N MET A 1 -54.31 4.74 10.79
CA MET A 1 -54.29 3.73 9.70
C MET A 1 -53.05 4.01 8.88
N PHE A 2 -52.18 3.01 8.66
CA PHE A 2 -50.78 3.11 8.14
C PHE A 2 -49.66 3.53 9.12
N PHE A 3 -49.66 3.02 10.36
CA PHE A 3 -48.47 3.05 11.24
C PHE A 3 -48.36 1.77 12.12
N ASP A 4 -48.61 0.59 11.55
CA ASP A 4 -48.75 -0.68 12.31
C ASP A 4 -47.93 -1.88 11.79
N LYS A 5 -46.94 -1.68 10.90
CA LYS A 5 -46.06 -2.77 10.42
C LYS A 5 -44.61 -2.34 10.24
N ILE A 6 -43.85 -2.39 11.34
CA ILE A 6 -42.54 -3.06 11.52
C ILE A 6 -42.12 -2.73 12.96
N LEU A 7 -42.66 -3.53 13.87
CA LEU A 7 -42.24 -3.67 15.27
C LEU A 7 -41.81 -5.14 15.43
N LEU A 8 -41.03 -5.45 16.48
CA LEU A 8 -40.27 -6.70 16.73
C LEU A 8 -38.86 -6.66 16.08
N LEU A 9 -37.76 -6.80 16.83
CA LEU A 9 -37.62 -7.02 18.27
C LEU A 9 -36.24 -6.54 18.76
N LEU A 10 -36.22 -5.72 19.81
CA LEU A 10 -35.03 -5.35 20.60
C LEU A 10 -35.21 -5.88 22.04
N ALA A 11 -34.10 -5.98 22.80
CA ALA A 11 -33.97 -6.54 24.16
C ALA A 11 -33.92 -8.10 24.21
N PHE A 12 -33.10 -8.79 25.02
CA PHE A 12 -32.16 -8.48 26.13
C PHE A 12 -30.93 -9.44 26.04
N LEU A 13 -29.84 -9.42 26.85
CA LEU A 13 -29.48 -8.67 28.06
C LEU A 13 -27.96 -8.27 28.07
N ALA A 14 -27.17 -8.59 29.10
CA ALA A 14 -25.74 -8.23 29.25
C ALA A 14 -24.89 -9.32 29.95
N LEU A 15 -23.57 -9.33 29.64
CA LEU A 15 -22.44 -10.00 30.33
C LEU A 15 -22.39 -11.56 30.36
N PRO A 16 -21.21 -12.19 30.58
CA PRO A 16 -19.86 -11.87 30.10
C PRO A 16 -19.19 -13.09 29.39
N ALA A 17 -17.89 -13.03 29.10
CA ALA A 17 -17.14 -14.06 28.39
C ALA A 17 -17.16 -15.46 29.06
N VAL A 18 -17.57 -16.49 28.30
CA VAL A 18 -17.35 -17.92 28.61
C VAL A 18 -16.94 -18.64 27.32
N HIS A 19 -16.00 -19.58 27.43
CA HIS A 19 -15.51 -20.42 26.33
C HIS A 19 -16.59 -21.33 25.73
N SER A 20 -16.64 -21.40 24.40
CA SER A 20 -17.27 -22.47 23.62
C SER A 20 -16.75 -22.38 22.16
N GLN A 21 -16.14 -23.36 21.48
CA GLN A 21 -16.04 -24.81 21.69
C GLN A 21 -17.32 -25.51 22.19
N LEU A 22 -18.50 -25.02 21.76
CA LEU A 22 -19.76 -25.74 22.00
C LEU A 22 -20.91 -25.36 21.06
N LEU A 23 -20.63 -25.24 19.77
CA LEU A 23 -21.64 -25.44 18.72
C LEU A 23 -20.98 -26.22 17.58
N GLY A 24 -21.10 -27.54 17.62
CA GLY A 24 -20.64 -28.47 16.58
C GLY A 24 -21.50 -28.39 15.31
N LEU A 25 -21.80 -27.17 14.85
CA LEU A 25 -22.30 -26.95 13.50
C LEU A 25 -21.17 -27.40 12.55
N PRO A 26 -21.45 -28.25 11.55
CA PRO A 26 -20.46 -28.51 10.52
C PRO A 26 -20.24 -27.20 9.78
N VAL A 27 -19.11 -26.55 10.05
CA VAL A 27 -18.47 -25.70 9.04
C VAL A 27 -18.15 -26.64 7.89
N LYS A 28 -19.08 -26.75 6.95
CA LYS A 28 -18.77 -27.24 5.62
C LYS A 28 -17.77 -26.23 5.06
N ARG A 29 -16.48 -26.52 5.26
CA ARG A 29 -15.45 -25.99 4.40
C ARG A 29 -15.91 -26.37 2.99
N GLN A 30 -16.20 -25.36 2.18
CA GLN A 30 -16.71 -25.59 0.84
C GLN A 30 -15.48 -25.98 0.02
N ASP A 31 -15.13 -27.27 0.07
CA ASP A 31 -13.87 -27.81 -0.49
C ASP A 31 -13.83 -27.77 -2.03
N ALA A 32 -14.90 -27.28 -2.66
CA ALA A 32 -14.85 -26.77 -4.02
C ALA A 32 -14.27 -25.35 -4.00
N VAL A 33 -13.05 -25.19 -4.51
CA VAL A 33 -12.49 -23.88 -4.87
C VAL A 33 -13.39 -23.27 -5.96
N ARG A 34 -14.36 -22.46 -5.53
CA ARG A 34 -15.17 -21.62 -6.43
C ARG A 34 -14.24 -20.56 -6.98
N ASN A 35 -14.15 -20.45 -8.31
CA ASN A 35 -13.45 -19.34 -8.96
C ASN A 35 -13.98 -18.02 -8.38
N VAL A 36 -13.08 -17.16 -7.91
CA VAL A 36 -13.47 -15.88 -7.31
C VAL A 36 -13.81 -14.85 -8.39
N LEU A 37 -13.23 -14.96 -9.59
CA LEU A 37 -13.52 -14.10 -10.75
C LEU A 37 -14.66 -14.66 -11.61
N ASP A 38 -15.76 -15.02 -10.96
CA ASP A 38 -16.96 -15.59 -11.58
C ASP A 38 -17.95 -14.52 -12.10
N LEU A 39 -19.15 -14.94 -12.48
CA LEU A 39 -20.19 -14.06 -13.04
C LEU A 39 -20.77 -13.08 -12.02
N ASP A 40 -20.79 -13.41 -10.73
CA ASP A 40 -21.26 -12.49 -9.69
C ASP A 40 -20.23 -11.38 -9.49
N PHE A 41 -18.94 -11.74 -9.51
CA PHE A 41 -17.83 -10.77 -9.50
C PHE A 41 -17.79 -9.91 -10.76
N ASP A 42 -18.07 -10.47 -11.94
CA ASP A 42 -18.19 -9.70 -13.18
C ASP A 42 -19.29 -8.64 -13.11
N GLN A 43 -20.48 -9.01 -12.63
CA GLN A 43 -21.59 -8.08 -12.47
C GLN A 43 -21.24 -6.98 -11.46
N PHE A 44 -20.58 -7.32 -10.36
CA PHE A 44 -20.08 -6.35 -9.39
C PHE A 44 -19.09 -5.35 -9.99
N VAL A 45 -18.09 -5.82 -10.77
CA VAL A 45 -17.12 -4.94 -11.41
C VAL A 45 -17.77 -4.07 -12.50
N GLN A 46 -18.63 -4.63 -13.36
CA GLN A 46 -19.34 -3.85 -14.37
C GLN A 46 -20.26 -2.81 -13.73
N GLN A 47 -20.98 -3.17 -12.66
CA GLN A 47 -21.80 -2.21 -11.90
C GLN A 47 -20.96 -1.07 -11.33
N ILE A 48 -19.74 -1.34 -10.83
CA ILE A 48 -18.82 -0.28 -10.40
C ILE A 48 -18.36 0.59 -11.59
N LEU A 49 -17.97 -0.01 -12.72
CA LEU A 49 -17.54 0.76 -13.89
C LEU A 49 -18.67 1.66 -14.43
N ASP A 50 -19.91 1.17 -14.45
CA ASP A 50 -21.10 1.90 -14.87
C ASP A 50 -21.51 2.99 -13.85
N ASP A 51 -21.61 2.68 -12.56
CA ASP A 51 -22.00 3.62 -11.50
C ASP A 51 -21.04 4.80 -11.36
N TRP A 52 -19.75 4.54 -11.60
CA TRP A 52 -18.68 5.52 -11.55
C TRP A 52 -18.34 6.10 -12.93
N ASN A 53 -18.99 5.62 -14.00
CA ASN A 53 -18.78 6.01 -15.41
C ASN A 53 -17.30 5.93 -15.82
N VAL A 54 -16.55 4.92 -15.39
CA VAL A 54 -15.09 4.87 -15.56
C VAL A 54 -14.74 4.40 -16.98
N SER A 55 -14.11 5.28 -17.78
CA SER A 55 -13.61 4.90 -19.11
C SER A 55 -12.24 4.19 -19.09
N ALA A 56 -11.58 4.20 -17.94
CA ALA A 56 -10.39 3.40 -17.68
C ALA A 56 -10.79 1.96 -17.31
N GLY A 57 -9.82 1.05 -17.31
CA GLY A 57 -10.06 -0.33 -16.96
C GLY A 57 -9.55 -0.74 -15.58
N LEU A 58 -10.01 -1.91 -15.15
CA LEU A 58 -9.53 -2.63 -13.97
C LEU A 58 -8.83 -3.93 -14.39
N GLY A 59 -7.66 -4.21 -13.79
CA GLY A 59 -6.98 -5.48 -13.88
C GLY A 59 -6.97 -6.17 -12.51
N VAL A 60 -7.46 -7.41 -12.44
CA VAL A 60 -7.57 -8.18 -11.19
C VAL A 60 -6.78 -9.48 -11.32
N ALA A 61 -5.88 -9.73 -10.36
CA ALA A 61 -5.16 -10.98 -10.19
C ALA A 61 -5.48 -11.57 -8.82
N ILE A 62 -5.81 -12.85 -8.77
CA ILE A 62 -6.02 -13.61 -7.54
C ILE A 62 -5.07 -14.81 -7.57
N VAL A 63 -4.24 -14.90 -6.53
CA VAL A 63 -3.28 -15.98 -6.32
C VAL A 63 -3.61 -16.63 -4.98
N GLN A 64 -3.96 -17.92 -4.99
CA GLN A 64 -4.37 -18.65 -3.80
C GLN A 64 -3.61 -19.98 -3.70
N LYS A 65 -3.13 -20.33 -2.50
CA LYS A 65 -2.65 -21.68 -2.23
C LYS A 65 -3.83 -22.57 -1.86
N LYS A 66 -3.96 -23.70 -2.56
CA LYS A 66 -5.00 -24.70 -2.32
C LYS A 66 -4.60 -25.64 -1.18
N ALA A 67 -5.55 -26.46 -0.72
CA ALA A 67 -5.34 -27.41 0.36
C ALA A 67 -4.43 -28.61 -0.02
N ASP A 68 -4.17 -28.82 -1.31
CA ASP A 68 -3.25 -29.82 -1.86
C ASP A 68 -1.85 -29.23 -2.17
N ASP A 69 -1.53 -28.07 -1.58
CA ASP A 69 -0.34 -27.25 -1.81
C ASP A 69 -0.13 -26.75 -3.26
N THR A 70 -1.07 -26.99 -4.18
CA THR A 70 -1.04 -26.40 -5.52
C THR A 70 -1.55 -24.95 -5.53
N TRP A 71 -1.30 -24.21 -6.61
CA TRP A 71 -1.75 -22.83 -6.76
C TRP A 71 -3.02 -22.72 -7.61
N SER A 72 -3.91 -21.81 -7.22
CA SER A 72 -4.97 -21.27 -8.06
C SER A 72 -4.55 -19.88 -8.53
N ILE A 73 -4.68 -19.61 -9.83
CA ILE A 73 -4.38 -18.32 -10.44
C ILE A 73 -5.58 -17.93 -11.29
N GLU A 74 -6.19 -16.80 -10.96
CA GLU A 74 -7.26 -16.20 -11.75
C GLU A 74 -6.82 -14.79 -12.13
N THR A 75 -6.90 -14.45 -13.42
CA THR A 75 -6.61 -13.09 -13.91
C THR A 75 -7.72 -12.63 -14.83
N LYS A 76 -8.12 -11.36 -14.71
CA LYS A 76 -9.17 -10.77 -15.53
C LYS A 76 -8.93 -9.28 -15.75
N GLY A 77 -9.27 -8.81 -16.94
CA GLY A 77 -9.19 -7.42 -17.33
C GLY A 77 -10.56 -6.93 -17.77
N TYR A 78 -10.93 -5.74 -17.33
CA TYR A 78 -12.15 -5.03 -17.69
C TYR A 78 -11.73 -3.68 -18.25
N GLY A 79 -11.75 -3.48 -19.58
CA GLY A 79 -11.22 -2.25 -20.20
C GLY A 79 -9.68 -2.15 -20.23
N ILE A 80 -9.14 -0.93 -20.30
CA ILE A 80 -7.70 -0.65 -20.37
C ILE A 80 -7.17 -0.23 -18.98
N ALA A 81 -6.52 -1.14 -18.28
CA ALA A 81 -5.91 -0.89 -16.98
C ALA A 81 -4.38 -0.71 -17.09
N GLU A 82 -3.85 0.35 -16.49
CA GLU A 82 -2.41 0.59 -16.34
C GLU A 82 -2.09 0.71 -14.84
N GLY A 83 -1.01 0.05 -14.40
CA GLY A 83 -0.63 -0.02 -12.99
C GLY A 83 0.88 -0.17 -12.80
N ASP A 84 1.36 0.32 -11.66
CA ASP A 84 2.78 0.49 -11.34
C ASP A 84 3.14 -0.18 -10.01
N GLY A 85 4.15 -1.07 -10.04
CA GLY A 85 4.65 -1.80 -8.88
C GLY A 85 6.09 -1.45 -8.45
N SER A 86 6.65 -0.34 -8.95
CA SER A 86 8.08 -0.02 -8.89
C SER A 86 8.74 -0.22 -7.53
N LYS A 87 8.11 0.28 -6.46
CA LYS A 87 8.70 0.30 -5.12
C LYS A 87 9.07 -1.10 -4.61
N THR A 88 8.26 -2.12 -4.92
CA THR A 88 8.58 -3.51 -4.55
C THR A 88 9.76 -4.08 -5.33
N PHE A 89 9.92 -3.73 -6.61
CA PHE A 89 11.09 -4.12 -7.39
C PHE A 89 12.35 -3.40 -6.92
N THR A 90 12.26 -2.11 -6.60
CA THR A 90 13.40 -1.32 -6.07
C THR A 90 13.87 -1.84 -4.73
N ALA A 91 12.96 -2.22 -3.84
CA ALA A 91 13.33 -2.82 -2.56
C ALA A 91 14.00 -4.20 -2.73
N MET A 92 13.48 -5.07 -3.60
CA MET A 92 14.10 -6.37 -3.90
C MET A 92 15.44 -6.23 -4.63
N ALA A 93 15.57 -5.32 -5.59
CA ALA A 93 16.84 -5.03 -6.26
C ALA A 93 17.90 -4.51 -5.27
N THR A 94 17.48 -3.66 -4.33
CA THR A 94 18.34 -3.21 -3.22
C THR A 94 18.79 -4.38 -2.35
N GLY A 95 17.87 -5.28 -2.00
CA GLY A 95 18.19 -6.49 -1.24
C GLY A 95 19.12 -7.46 -1.97
N LEU A 96 18.97 -7.62 -3.30
CA LEU A 96 19.90 -8.37 -4.14
C LEU A 96 21.32 -7.77 -4.09
N LEU A 97 21.45 -6.45 -4.19
CA LEU A 97 22.73 -5.75 -4.05
C LEU A 97 23.32 -5.90 -2.63
N VAL A 98 22.50 -5.93 -1.59
CA VAL A 98 22.93 -6.21 -0.21
C VAL A 98 23.40 -7.67 -0.04
N SER A 99 22.74 -8.63 -0.70
CA SER A 99 23.15 -10.04 -0.67
C SER A 99 24.42 -10.35 -1.48
N ASN A 100 24.89 -9.40 -2.31
CA ASN A 100 26.10 -9.57 -3.09
C ASN A 100 27.35 -9.30 -2.22
N GLU A 101 27.97 -10.38 -1.75
CA GLU A 101 29.20 -10.36 -0.94
C GLU A 101 30.33 -9.50 -1.54
N SER A 102 30.40 -9.38 -2.88
CA SER A 102 31.41 -8.58 -3.57
C SER A 102 31.26 -7.07 -3.35
N LEU A 103 30.07 -6.59 -2.98
CA LEU A 103 29.81 -5.15 -2.80
C LEU A 103 30.04 -4.66 -1.37
N SER A 104 30.27 -5.55 -0.40
CA SER A 104 30.46 -5.20 1.03
C SER A 104 29.35 -4.28 1.59
N LEU A 105 28.10 -4.52 1.15
CA LEU A 105 26.92 -3.78 1.58
C LEU A 105 26.15 -4.50 2.69
N SER A 106 25.36 -3.74 3.44
CA SER A 106 24.38 -4.23 4.40
C SER A 106 23.20 -3.28 4.46
N TRP A 107 22.04 -3.73 4.96
CA TRP A 107 20.91 -2.85 5.24
C TRP A 107 21.25 -1.66 6.17
N LYS A 108 22.34 -1.79 6.96
CA LYS A 108 22.88 -0.78 7.88
C LYS A 108 24.01 0.07 7.27
N THR A 109 24.34 -0.10 5.99
CA THR A 109 25.33 0.75 5.31
C THR A 109 24.79 2.18 5.20
N LYS A 110 25.62 3.17 5.52
CA LYS A 110 25.27 4.59 5.47
C LYS A 110 25.10 5.06 4.04
N ILE A 111 24.09 5.91 3.79
CA ILE A 111 23.89 6.47 2.44
C ILE A 111 25.07 7.35 2.02
N THR A 112 25.66 8.11 2.95
CA THR A 112 26.84 8.96 2.67
C THR A 112 28.09 8.20 2.21
N SER A 113 28.19 6.88 2.46
CA SER A 113 29.27 6.05 1.91
C SER A 113 28.97 5.49 0.50
N ILE A 114 27.74 5.62 0.01
CA ILE A 114 27.28 5.14 -1.30
C ILE A 114 27.07 6.32 -2.26
N LEU A 115 26.47 7.40 -1.76
CA LEU A 115 26.12 8.62 -2.49
C LEU A 115 26.78 9.83 -1.79
N PRO A 116 27.95 10.29 -2.24
CA PRO A 116 28.66 11.42 -1.61
C PRO A 116 27.86 12.73 -1.61
N ASP A 117 27.01 12.94 -2.62
CA ASP A 117 26.15 14.12 -2.75
C ASP A 117 24.85 14.05 -1.91
N TRP A 118 24.62 12.96 -1.16
CA TRP A 118 23.46 12.81 -0.29
C TRP A 118 23.49 13.83 0.86
N GLY A 119 22.43 14.64 0.95
CA GLY A 119 22.21 15.57 2.04
C GLY A 119 20.72 15.77 2.30
N LEU A 120 20.36 15.79 3.58
CA LEU A 120 19.08 16.24 4.09
C LEU A 120 19.25 17.59 4.77
N ASN A 121 18.13 18.27 5.04
CA ASN A 121 18.15 19.53 5.77
C ASN A 121 18.66 19.36 7.22
N ASP A 122 18.33 18.23 7.84
CA ASP A 122 18.93 17.80 9.10
C ASP A 122 20.29 17.09 8.85
N SER A 123 21.33 17.59 9.52
CA SER A 123 22.68 17.02 9.46
C SER A 123 22.80 15.70 10.23
N TYR A 124 21.97 15.47 11.25
CA TYR A 124 21.89 14.20 11.95
C TYR A 124 21.29 13.12 11.04
N ALA A 125 20.09 13.36 10.49
CA ALA A 125 19.47 12.50 9.47
C ALA A 125 20.43 12.21 8.31
N THR A 126 21.11 13.24 7.79
CA THR A 126 22.12 13.09 6.72
C THR A 126 23.21 12.07 7.08
N SER A 127 23.81 12.21 8.27
CA SER A 127 24.98 11.41 8.69
C SER A 127 24.62 10.04 9.29
N HIS A 128 23.35 9.78 9.60
CA HIS A 128 22.85 8.55 10.23
C HIS A 128 21.87 7.73 9.39
N SER A 129 21.41 8.26 8.24
CA SER A 129 20.60 7.52 7.25
C SER A 129 21.34 6.29 6.74
N ILE A 130 20.67 5.14 6.83
CA ILE A 130 21.10 3.86 6.25
C ILE A 130 20.14 3.42 5.13
N ILE A 131 20.52 2.42 4.34
CA ILE A 131 19.68 1.84 3.26
C ILE A 131 18.25 1.54 3.78
N LEU A 132 18.15 0.96 4.97
CA LEU A 132 16.88 0.63 5.60
C LEU A 132 15.97 1.84 5.90
N ASP A 133 16.53 3.03 6.15
CA ASP A 133 15.72 4.24 6.38
C ASP A 133 15.13 4.80 5.08
N LEU A 134 15.81 4.60 3.95
CA LEU A 134 15.31 5.02 2.64
C LEU A 134 14.21 4.07 2.15
N MET A 135 14.47 2.76 2.21
CA MET A 135 13.46 1.76 1.83
C MET A 135 12.24 1.78 2.75
N GLY A 136 12.46 2.10 4.04
CA GLY A 136 11.41 2.20 5.04
C GLY A 136 10.78 3.58 5.21
N HIS A 137 11.08 4.58 4.37
CA HIS A 137 10.53 5.96 4.51
C HIS A 137 10.64 6.54 5.93
N ARG A 138 11.87 6.57 6.50
CA ARG A 138 12.16 7.01 7.88
C ARG A 138 13.12 8.21 7.97
N THR A 139 13.37 8.88 6.85
CA THR A 139 14.33 9.99 6.73
C THR A 139 13.77 11.35 7.15
N GLY A 140 12.46 11.48 7.35
CA GLY A 140 11.80 12.77 7.59
C GLY A 140 11.57 13.61 6.32
N LEU A 141 12.04 13.16 5.15
CA LEU A 141 11.82 13.81 3.85
C LEU A 141 10.32 14.05 3.58
N PRO A 142 9.89 15.27 3.25
CA PRO A 142 8.51 15.53 2.87
C PRO A 142 8.19 14.98 1.47
N HIS A 143 6.90 14.99 1.14
CA HIS A 143 6.41 14.81 -0.22
C HIS A 143 7.01 15.87 -1.17
N HIS A 144 7.45 15.47 -2.37
CA HIS A 144 8.30 16.33 -3.21
C HIS A 144 8.06 16.18 -4.73
N ASP A 145 6.84 15.84 -5.15
CA ASP A 145 6.49 15.65 -6.57
C ASP A 145 6.88 16.81 -7.49
N LEU A 146 6.83 18.05 -6.98
CA LEU A 146 7.20 19.26 -7.73
C LEU A 146 8.71 19.36 -8.04
N MET A 147 9.55 18.44 -7.54
CA MET A 147 10.96 18.37 -7.92
C MET A 147 11.19 17.66 -9.26
N TYR A 148 10.21 16.90 -9.77
CA TYR A 148 10.31 16.09 -10.99
C TYR A 148 10.01 16.88 -12.28
N GLU A 149 10.36 18.17 -12.32
CA GLU A 149 10.16 18.99 -13.51
C GLU A 149 10.94 18.44 -14.73
N ALA A 150 10.34 18.54 -15.91
CA ALA A 150 11.00 18.17 -17.15
C ALA A 150 12.30 18.98 -17.32
N ASN A 151 13.43 18.27 -17.39
CA ASN A 151 14.83 18.76 -17.41
C ASN A 151 15.59 18.78 -16.07
N VAL A 152 15.06 18.25 -14.97
CA VAL A 152 15.85 18.02 -13.73
C VAL A 152 16.41 16.60 -13.72
N SER A 153 17.74 16.44 -13.60
CA SER A 153 18.37 15.10 -13.50
C SER A 153 18.24 14.51 -12.10
N SER A 154 18.37 13.18 -11.95
CA SER A 154 18.37 12.53 -10.63
C SER A 154 19.50 13.04 -9.71
N SER A 155 20.65 13.42 -10.28
CA SER A 155 21.73 14.11 -9.58
C SER A 155 21.35 15.53 -9.12
N ASP A 156 20.63 16.30 -9.95
CA ASP A 156 20.13 17.62 -9.56
C ASP A 156 19.08 17.49 -8.44
N MET A 157 18.23 16.47 -8.47
CA MET A 157 17.28 16.20 -7.39
C MET A 157 18.02 15.83 -6.09
N LEU A 158 19.01 14.94 -6.15
CA LEU A 158 19.83 14.53 -5.02
C LEU A 158 20.57 15.71 -4.35
N THR A 159 21.06 16.67 -5.12
CA THR A 159 21.70 17.87 -4.56
C THR A 159 20.71 18.90 -4.00
N ARG A 160 19.42 18.82 -4.38
CA ARG A 160 18.35 19.73 -3.96
C ARG A 160 17.55 19.26 -2.75
N ILE A 161 17.44 17.95 -2.48
CA ILE A 161 16.63 17.42 -1.35
C ILE A 161 17.01 18.00 0.02
N LYS A 162 18.26 18.44 0.22
CA LYS A 162 18.71 19.16 1.44
C LYS A 162 18.01 20.48 1.73
N TYR A 163 17.36 21.08 0.73
CA TYR A 163 16.59 22.32 0.89
C TYR A 163 15.12 22.07 1.28
N LEU A 164 14.66 20.81 1.24
CA LEU A 164 13.34 20.44 1.72
C LEU A 164 13.31 20.48 3.25
N LYS A 165 12.41 21.28 3.84
CA LYS A 165 12.17 21.27 5.29
C LYS A 165 11.67 19.87 5.70
N PRO A 166 12.22 19.24 6.76
CA PRO A 166 11.73 17.94 7.23
C PRO A 166 10.26 18.02 7.66
N SER A 167 9.54 16.92 7.46
CA SER A 167 8.13 16.75 7.85
C SER A 167 7.95 16.15 9.25
N ALA A 168 8.95 15.38 9.71
CA ALA A 168 9.07 14.81 11.04
C ALA A 168 10.57 14.64 11.37
N GLU A 169 10.93 14.33 12.63
CA GLU A 169 12.32 14.03 12.97
C GLU A 169 12.77 12.65 12.44
N PHE A 170 14.09 12.46 12.38
CA PHE A 170 14.69 11.27 11.82
C PHE A 170 14.31 10.00 12.60
N ARG A 171 13.68 9.03 11.91
CA ARG A 171 13.11 7.79 12.48
C ARG A 171 12.02 7.98 13.55
N GLU A 172 11.44 9.17 13.68
CA GLU A 172 10.43 9.48 14.70
C GLU A 172 9.02 8.99 14.32
N GLU A 173 8.57 9.31 13.11
CA GLU A 173 7.22 9.02 12.62
C GLU A 173 7.22 8.47 11.19
N TRP A 174 6.13 7.76 10.86
CA TRP A 174 5.62 7.71 9.49
C TRP A 174 4.83 9.01 9.18
N HIS A 175 5.61 10.11 9.12
CA HIS A 175 5.42 11.39 8.42
C HIS A 175 4.29 12.40 8.69
N TYR A 176 3.11 12.06 9.23
CA TYR A 176 2.02 13.06 9.35
C TYR A 176 1.05 12.82 10.52
N ALA A 177 0.86 11.56 10.87
CA ALA A 177 -0.26 11.15 11.69
C ALA A 177 -0.21 11.69 13.13
N ARG A 178 0.99 11.75 13.73
CA ARG A 178 1.14 12.04 15.15
C ARG A 178 1.48 13.50 15.40
N PHE A 179 2.24 14.18 14.55
CA PHE A 179 2.38 15.66 14.62
C PHE A 179 1.01 16.36 14.66
N VAL A 180 0.09 16.00 13.74
CA VAL A 180 -1.27 16.54 13.71
C VAL A 180 -2.09 16.09 14.92
N LYS A 181 -1.92 14.84 15.37
CA LYS A 181 -2.62 14.35 16.56
C LYS A 181 -2.23 15.14 17.81
N ASP A 182 -0.95 15.32 18.05
CA ASP A 182 -0.42 15.88 19.30
C ASP A 182 -0.56 17.43 19.33
N ASN A 183 -0.51 18.10 18.18
CA ASN A 183 -0.63 19.57 18.08
C ASN A 183 -2.02 20.10 17.69
N ILE A 184 -2.91 19.26 17.15
CA ILE A 184 -4.26 19.68 16.71
C ILE A 184 -5.34 18.79 17.33
N PHE A 185 -5.29 17.47 17.17
CA PHE A 185 -6.41 16.62 17.62
C PHE A 185 -6.55 16.59 19.14
N VAL A 186 -5.45 16.40 19.87
CA VAL A 186 -5.44 16.35 21.34
C VAL A 186 -5.82 17.71 21.96
N PRO A 187 -5.23 18.86 21.55
CA PRO A 187 -5.63 20.17 22.06
C PRO A 187 -7.09 20.56 21.76
N LEU A 188 -7.68 20.06 20.67
CA LEU A 188 -9.07 20.32 20.29
C LEU A 188 -10.07 19.23 20.74
N GLY A 189 -9.60 18.17 21.44
CA GLY A 189 -10.46 17.07 21.91
C GLY A 189 -11.04 16.17 20.82
N LEU A 190 -10.39 16.11 19.64
CA LEU A 190 -10.82 15.35 18.46
C LEU A 190 -10.49 13.85 18.59
N ASN A 191 -11.02 13.23 19.65
CA ASN A 191 -10.63 11.89 20.12
C ASN A 191 -10.93 10.73 19.16
N GLN A 192 -11.78 10.96 18.14
CA GLN A 192 -12.16 9.97 17.12
C GLN A 192 -11.43 10.18 15.78
N THR A 193 -10.61 11.22 15.65
CA THR A 193 -9.90 11.53 14.40
C THR A 193 -8.54 10.83 14.39
N THR A 194 -8.27 10.07 13.32
CA THR A 194 -7.04 9.30 13.16
C THR A 194 -6.66 9.15 11.69
N PHE A 195 -5.37 8.92 11.44
CA PHE A 195 -4.83 8.57 10.13
C PHE A 195 -4.58 7.05 9.96
N ASP A 196 -4.74 6.27 11.03
CA ASP A 196 -4.71 4.80 10.96
C ASP A 196 -6.09 4.26 10.61
N SER A 197 -6.21 3.63 9.44
CA SER A 197 -7.44 3.03 8.93
C SER A 197 -7.96 1.92 9.84
N ASN A 198 -7.08 1.13 10.47
CA ASN A 198 -7.49 0.07 11.40
C ASN A 198 -8.16 0.63 12.66
N SER A 199 -7.61 1.71 13.24
CA SER A 199 -8.21 2.41 14.38
C SER A 199 -9.52 3.09 14.00
N ALA A 200 -9.61 3.66 12.79
CA ALA A 200 -10.85 4.24 12.29
C ALA A 200 -11.94 3.17 12.10
N GLU A 201 -11.62 2.03 11.50
CA GLU A 201 -12.55 0.90 11.31
C GLU A 201 -13.00 0.33 12.66
N LYS A 202 -12.06 0.07 13.58
CA LYS A 202 -12.36 -0.41 14.95
C LYS A 202 -13.18 0.57 15.78
N SER A 203 -13.22 1.86 15.44
CA SER A 203 -14.09 2.83 16.11
C SER A 203 -15.58 2.55 15.85
N GLY A 204 -15.91 1.87 14.74
CA GLY A 204 -17.29 1.69 14.27
C GLY A 204 -17.90 2.91 13.57
N TYR A 205 -17.15 4.02 13.42
CA TYR A 205 -17.61 5.28 12.83
C TYR A 205 -16.89 5.66 11.53
N LEU A 206 -16.14 4.73 10.91
CA LEU A 206 -15.43 4.98 9.65
C LEU A 206 -16.42 5.24 8.50
N ALA A 207 -16.43 6.48 7.99
CA ALA A 207 -17.12 6.82 6.77
C ALA A 207 -16.38 6.25 5.54
N GLN A 208 -17.12 5.69 4.59
CA GLN A 208 -16.55 5.19 3.34
C GLN A 208 -16.27 6.34 2.37
N GLY A 209 -15.04 6.41 1.85
CA GLY A 209 -14.62 7.46 0.92
C GLY A 209 -15.05 7.18 -0.52
N PHE A 210 -15.41 8.25 -1.24
CA PHE A 210 -15.72 8.23 -2.67
C PHE A 210 -14.96 9.40 -3.33
N VAL A 211 -14.28 9.15 -4.46
CA VAL A 211 -13.46 10.17 -5.15
C VAL A 211 -13.90 10.29 -6.61
N ARG A 212 -14.02 11.52 -7.12
CA ARG A 212 -14.37 11.84 -8.52
C ARG A 212 -13.56 13.05 -8.97
N ASP A 213 -13.07 13.02 -10.21
CA ASP A 213 -12.34 14.15 -10.81
C ASP A 213 -13.28 15.05 -11.64
N LYS A 214 -12.96 16.34 -11.75
CA LYS A 214 -13.68 17.38 -12.51
C LYS A 214 -15.17 17.49 -12.22
N VAL A 215 -15.53 17.42 -10.95
CA VAL A 215 -16.85 17.86 -10.47
C VAL A 215 -16.91 19.39 -10.55
N ASN A 216 -18.01 19.99 -11.06
CA ASN A 216 -18.23 21.43 -10.88
C ASN A 216 -18.77 21.67 -9.47
N GLU A 217 -17.84 21.74 -8.50
CA GLU A 217 -18.14 21.87 -7.07
C GLU A 217 -18.99 23.10 -6.74
N THR A 218 -18.94 24.14 -7.58
CA THR A 218 -19.74 25.37 -7.44
C THR A 218 -21.23 25.16 -7.72
N GLU A 219 -21.60 24.19 -8.56
CA GLU A 219 -22.99 23.92 -8.97
C GLU A 219 -23.53 22.64 -8.33
N ASN A 220 -22.72 21.58 -8.25
CA ASN A 220 -23.11 20.30 -7.67
C ASN A 220 -21.87 19.47 -7.28
N ILE A 221 -21.55 19.45 -5.98
CA ILE A 221 -20.48 18.64 -5.38
C ILE A 221 -20.61 17.12 -5.57
N PHE A 222 -21.76 16.63 -6.07
CA PHE A 222 -21.99 15.22 -6.44
C PHE A 222 -22.05 14.98 -7.96
N GLY A 223 -21.69 15.99 -8.77
CA GLY A 223 -21.71 15.92 -10.23
C GLY A 223 -20.94 14.73 -10.82
N ARG A 224 -21.37 14.26 -12.00
CA ARG A 224 -20.67 13.22 -12.76
C ARG A 224 -19.62 13.90 -13.65
N GLY A 225 -18.34 13.76 -13.30
CA GLY A 225 -17.22 14.29 -14.08
C GLY A 225 -17.02 13.58 -15.42
N ILE A 226 -16.03 14.04 -16.19
CA ILE A 226 -15.68 13.46 -17.51
C ILE A 226 -14.44 12.56 -17.38
N PRO A 227 -14.56 11.25 -17.70
CA PRO A 227 -13.44 10.33 -17.70
C PRO A 227 -12.37 10.70 -18.73
N ARG A 228 -11.10 10.51 -18.38
CA ARG A 228 -9.97 10.70 -19.30
C ARG A 228 -8.86 9.71 -18.99
N VAL A 229 -8.38 9.02 -20.02
CA VAL A 229 -7.08 8.30 -19.96
C VAL A 229 -5.97 9.34 -19.84
N LEU A 230 -5.23 9.32 -18.73
CA LEU A 230 -4.01 10.10 -18.59
C LEU A 230 -2.91 9.41 -19.42
N PRO A 231 -2.28 10.10 -20.39
CA PRO A 231 -1.12 9.53 -21.06
C PRO A 231 0.01 9.34 -20.05
N ILE A 232 0.78 8.26 -20.19
CA ILE A 232 1.95 7.95 -19.36
C ILE A 232 2.86 9.19 -19.30
N GLY A 233 3.04 9.73 -18.09
CA GLY A 233 3.91 10.87 -17.82
C GLY A 233 5.39 10.50 -17.78
N ILE A 234 6.21 11.38 -17.18
CA ILE A 234 7.62 11.06 -16.93
C ILE A 234 7.69 9.91 -15.92
N LEU A 235 8.22 8.77 -16.34
CA LEU A 235 8.44 7.60 -15.49
C LEU A 235 9.77 7.77 -14.72
N ILE A 236 9.73 7.58 -13.39
CA ILE A 236 10.84 7.86 -12.47
C ILE A 236 11.24 6.56 -11.75
N SER A 237 12.03 5.74 -12.45
CA SER A 237 12.50 4.43 -11.98
C SER A 237 13.01 4.50 -10.53
N GLY A 238 12.48 3.64 -9.67
CA GLY A 238 12.64 3.72 -8.21
C GLY A 238 11.32 4.01 -7.50
N ALA A 239 10.74 5.18 -7.77
CA ALA A 239 9.49 5.62 -7.15
C ALA A 239 8.26 5.23 -7.98
N GLY A 240 8.37 5.20 -9.32
CA GLY A 240 7.30 4.79 -10.23
C GLY A 240 7.74 4.56 -11.68
N GLY A 241 7.01 3.77 -12.46
CA GLY A 241 7.27 3.48 -13.88
C GLY A 241 7.62 2.04 -14.26
N ALA A 242 7.58 1.09 -13.33
CA ALA A 242 7.54 -0.34 -13.62
C ALA A 242 6.11 -0.74 -14.00
N VAL A 243 5.77 -0.54 -15.28
CA VAL A 243 4.49 -0.95 -15.88
C VAL A 243 4.45 -2.47 -16.00
N MET A 244 3.38 -3.11 -15.51
CA MET A 244 3.21 -4.56 -15.51
C MET A 244 1.83 -4.98 -16.04
N SER A 245 1.74 -6.18 -16.63
CA SER A 245 0.43 -6.79 -16.89
C SER A 245 -0.12 -7.48 -15.63
N VAL A 246 -1.43 -7.72 -15.61
CA VAL A 246 -2.12 -8.48 -14.54
C VAL A 246 -1.53 -9.90 -14.37
N LYS A 247 -1.03 -10.51 -15.45
CA LYS A 247 -0.38 -11.82 -15.42
C LYS A 247 1.01 -11.76 -14.79
N ASP A 248 1.75 -10.69 -15.06
CA ASP A 248 3.07 -10.47 -14.45
C ASP A 248 2.93 -10.13 -12.97
N ALA A 249 1.91 -9.34 -12.59
CA ALA A 249 1.53 -9.09 -11.21
C ALA A 249 1.20 -10.38 -10.44
N ALA A 250 0.42 -11.28 -11.05
CA ALA A 250 0.10 -12.59 -10.47
C ALA A 250 1.37 -13.45 -10.29
N THR A 251 2.26 -13.44 -11.28
CA THR A 251 3.53 -14.18 -11.24
C THR A 251 4.45 -13.61 -10.16
N TRP A 252 4.59 -12.29 -10.08
CA TRP A 252 5.37 -11.58 -9.07
C TRP A 252 4.89 -11.90 -7.65
N LEU A 253 3.59 -11.77 -7.38
CA LEU A 253 2.99 -12.12 -6.09
C LEU A 253 3.26 -13.57 -5.72
N GLN A 254 3.17 -14.49 -6.68
CA GLN A 254 3.43 -15.91 -6.44
C GLN A 254 4.90 -16.19 -6.12
N SER A 255 5.84 -15.54 -6.82
CA SER A 255 7.27 -15.61 -6.49
C SER A 255 7.56 -15.11 -5.07
N LEU A 256 6.90 -14.03 -4.63
CA LEU A 256 7.04 -13.53 -3.24
C LEU A 256 6.49 -14.53 -2.21
N LEU A 257 5.33 -15.14 -2.47
CA LEU A 257 4.75 -16.18 -1.62
C LEU A 257 5.57 -17.49 -1.62
N LEU A 258 6.37 -17.73 -2.65
CA LEU A 258 7.33 -18.84 -2.77
C LEU A 258 8.76 -18.44 -2.34
N LEU A 259 8.90 -17.37 -1.54
CA LEU A 259 10.17 -16.89 -0.98
C LEU A 259 11.27 -16.67 -2.06
N GLY A 260 10.85 -16.14 -3.21
CA GLY A 260 11.73 -15.74 -4.31
C GLY A 260 11.97 -16.80 -5.39
N GLN A 261 11.29 -17.95 -5.32
CA GLN A 261 11.34 -18.96 -6.37
C GLN A 261 10.45 -18.59 -7.57
N ASN A 262 10.89 -18.98 -8.77
CA ASN A 262 10.08 -18.93 -9.98
C ASN A 262 8.97 -20.01 -9.92
N PRO A 263 7.67 -19.65 -9.97
CA PRO A 263 6.57 -20.60 -9.83
C PRO A 263 6.50 -21.66 -10.94
N ALA A 264 7.12 -21.44 -12.09
CA ALA A 264 7.12 -22.37 -13.21
C ALA A 264 8.31 -23.36 -13.22
N THR A 265 9.45 -22.98 -12.63
CA THR A 265 10.70 -23.79 -12.69
C THR A 265 11.20 -24.26 -11.32
N GLY A 266 10.75 -23.64 -10.22
CA GLY A 266 11.30 -23.87 -8.87
C GLY A 266 12.69 -23.24 -8.64
N GLU A 267 13.23 -22.53 -9.63
CA GLU A 267 14.53 -21.85 -9.53
C GLU A 267 14.47 -20.66 -8.56
N VAL A 268 15.45 -20.52 -7.69
CA VAL A 268 15.57 -19.37 -6.77
C VAL A 268 16.05 -18.15 -7.57
N VAL A 269 15.17 -17.19 -7.83
CA VAL A 269 15.48 -15.94 -8.55
C VAL A 269 15.85 -14.82 -7.57
N ILE A 270 15.21 -14.81 -6.40
CA ILE A 270 15.52 -13.91 -5.28
C ILE A 270 15.83 -14.79 -4.06
N PRO A 271 16.94 -14.58 -3.33
CA PRO A 271 17.21 -15.31 -2.09
C PRO A 271 16.09 -15.11 -1.06
N SER A 272 15.71 -16.15 -0.33
CA SER A 272 14.59 -16.08 0.63
C SER A 272 14.82 -15.03 1.71
N GLU A 273 16.05 -14.87 2.22
CA GLU A 273 16.43 -13.84 3.20
C GLU A 273 16.17 -12.41 2.67
N VAL A 274 16.37 -12.17 1.36
CA VAL A 274 16.09 -10.88 0.72
C VAL A 274 14.58 -10.63 0.71
N VAL A 275 13.78 -11.64 0.37
CA VAL A 275 12.31 -11.54 0.40
C VAL A 275 11.83 -11.30 1.83
N GLU A 276 12.22 -12.15 2.78
CA GLU A 276 11.86 -12.08 4.20
C GLU A 276 12.21 -10.73 4.82
N THR A 277 13.43 -10.23 4.61
CA THR A 277 13.84 -8.92 5.12
C THR A 277 12.98 -7.79 4.54
N THR A 278 12.72 -7.84 3.23
CA THR A 278 12.00 -6.77 2.52
C THR A 278 10.49 -6.75 2.82
N VAL A 279 9.89 -7.90 3.11
CA VAL A 279 8.47 -7.99 3.54
C VAL A 279 8.29 -7.88 5.05
N SER A 280 9.37 -7.85 5.83
CA SER A 280 9.31 -7.68 7.29
C SER A 280 8.89 -6.26 7.68
N GLY A 281 7.86 -6.15 8.53
CA GLY A 281 7.38 -4.85 9.03
C GLY A 281 8.32 -4.23 10.05
N LEU A 282 8.83 -3.02 9.77
CA LEU A 282 9.66 -2.26 10.71
C LEU A 282 8.81 -1.37 11.61
N GLY A 283 8.63 -1.78 12.86
CA GLY A 283 7.97 -0.96 13.89
C GLY A 283 8.92 0.08 14.51
N ILE A 284 8.47 1.33 14.61
CA ILE A 284 9.07 2.33 15.52
C ILE A 284 8.44 2.09 16.90
N VAL A 285 9.15 1.39 17.79
CA VAL A 285 8.58 0.97 19.08
C VAL A 285 8.63 2.11 20.11
N PHE A 286 9.66 2.96 20.06
CA PHE A 286 9.75 4.20 20.83
C PHE A 286 10.52 5.26 20.01
N GLY A 287 9.97 6.48 19.92
CA GLY A 287 10.77 7.65 19.56
C GLY A 287 11.69 8.00 20.73
N ILE A 288 12.94 8.36 20.43
CA ILE A 288 13.89 8.82 21.44
C ILE A 288 13.48 10.26 21.79
N ALA A 289 13.21 10.52 23.07
CA ALA A 289 12.90 11.86 23.59
C ALA A 289 14.16 12.66 23.93
#